data_AF-A0A7C3NC07-F1
#
_entry.id   AF-A0A7C3NC07-F1
#
_cell.length_a   1.000
_cell.length_b   1.000
_cell.length_c   1.000
_cell.angle_alpha   90.00
_cell.angle_beta   90.00
_cell.angle_gamma   90.00
#
_symmetry.space_group_name_H-M   'P 1'
#
loop_
_entity.id
_entity.type
_entity.pdbx_description
1 polymer ?
#
loop_
_entity_poly.entity_id
_entity_poly.type
_entity_poly.pdbx_seq_one_letter_code
_entity_poly.pdbx_strand_id
1 'polypeptide(L)'
;MGRMKWLIGASFVTVVGVWLIALYGCGGGGGPIKVTPPTEGLPSPSTEFLALLPEGQRGATFVGSERCADCHGGKQATVEPIYVSWSKTKHATAGVGCEHCHGPGSKHSEAPSKDNILTYPNITRAVVCGQCHGPSYDDYERSAHSEMVEELADPNFVGSNPRLYVAVCYRCHSAPFRVEQVDRKLSLGKTRDEIDADINNLSNDALMAYVAVSHETTGCVTCHDPHRNTDYLTKEGKQALLRRPVENTDTTDIAPGTPPKQHTTFNHICASCHNGRGANPSDSALETGTARPNMHDSNQFNMLMGIGGVEGTGPVVRNMAHATAPGQCTYCH
;
A
#
# COMPACT_ATOMS: atom_id res chain seq x y z
N MET A 1 -34.11 40.91 64.14
CA MET A 1 -35.55 40.60 64.33
C MET A 1 -35.81 39.16 63.91
N GLY A 2 -36.32 38.34 64.82
CA GLY A 2 -36.96 37.01 64.59
C GLY A 2 -36.05 35.87 64.10
N ARG A 3 -35.84 34.78 64.86
CA ARG A 3 -36.72 33.58 64.96
C ARG A 3 -36.87 32.87 63.61
N MET A 4 -36.77 31.55 63.44
CA MET A 4 -36.77 30.40 64.35
C MET A 4 -36.46 29.14 63.52
N LYS A 5 -35.85 28.16 64.18
CA LYS A 5 -35.52 26.78 63.72
C LYS A 5 -36.73 26.00 63.22
N TRP A 6 -36.52 25.05 62.30
CA TRP A 6 -37.12 23.69 62.16
C TRP A 6 -36.32 23.00 61.02
N LEU A 7 -35.40 22.03 61.19
CA LEU A 7 -35.43 20.67 61.76
C LEU A 7 -36.49 19.72 61.16
N ILE A 8 -35.96 18.58 60.67
CA ILE A 8 -36.62 17.28 60.38
C ILE A 8 -37.36 17.26 59.03
N GLY A 9 -37.18 16.29 58.12
CA GLY A 9 -36.44 15.03 58.16
C GLY A 9 -37.01 14.08 57.10
N ALA A 10 -36.25 13.01 56.84
CA ALA A 10 -36.66 11.71 56.27
C ALA A 10 -37.32 11.70 54.88
N SER A 11 -36.60 11.24 53.85
CA SER A 11 -36.59 9.83 53.41
C SER A 11 -37.91 9.36 52.79
N PHE A 12 -37.94 9.17 51.47
CA PHE A 12 -38.36 7.91 50.83
C PHE A 12 -38.31 8.00 49.29
N VAL A 13 -37.84 6.90 48.65
CA VAL A 13 -38.35 6.35 47.37
C VAL A 13 -37.95 7.13 46.10
N THR A 14 -37.35 6.57 45.05
CA THR A 14 -37.08 5.19 44.61
C THR A 14 -36.14 5.27 43.40
N VAL A 15 -35.26 4.28 43.27
CA VAL A 15 -34.89 3.59 42.01
C VAL A 15 -35.29 4.32 40.72
N VAL A 16 -34.37 5.07 40.09
CA VAL A 16 -34.11 5.05 38.63
C VAL A 16 -32.70 5.63 38.44
N GLY A 17 -31.70 4.77 38.59
CA GLY A 17 -30.29 5.09 38.37
C GLY A 17 -29.75 4.43 37.11
N VAL A 18 -30.45 4.56 35.98
CA VAL A 18 -29.96 4.29 34.61
C VAL A 18 -30.84 5.13 33.68
N TRP A 19 -30.31 5.72 32.62
CA TRP A 19 -30.99 6.51 31.55
C TRP A 19 -30.74 8.02 31.51
N LEU A 20 -29.47 8.46 31.52
CA LEU A 20 -29.13 9.81 31.01
C LEU A 20 -27.77 9.84 30.27
N ILE A 21 -27.53 8.91 29.35
CA ILE A 21 -26.61 9.17 28.22
C ILE A 21 -27.21 8.52 26.96
N ALA A 22 -28.26 9.14 26.45
CA ALA A 22 -28.69 9.01 25.07
C ALA A 22 -29.20 10.39 24.66
N LEU A 23 -28.78 10.84 23.47
CA LEU A 23 -29.10 12.10 22.77
C LEU A 23 -27.91 13.05 22.68
N TYR A 24 -26.95 12.73 21.80
CA TYR A 24 -26.46 13.66 20.79
C TYR A 24 -25.79 12.86 19.67
N GLY A 25 -26.46 12.79 18.52
CA GLY A 25 -26.01 12.03 17.34
C GLY A 25 -27.14 11.83 16.33
N CYS A 26 -27.77 12.92 15.91
CA CYS A 26 -28.79 12.89 14.85
C CYS A 26 -28.07 13.03 13.49
N GLY A 27 -28.28 12.09 12.56
CA GLY A 27 -28.01 12.31 11.13
C GLY A 27 -27.32 11.16 10.38
N GLY A 28 -27.98 10.00 10.24
CA GLY A 28 -27.58 8.95 9.29
C GLY A 28 -28.00 7.56 9.73
N GLY A 29 -29.15 7.09 9.23
CA GLY A 29 -29.70 5.78 9.58
C GLY A 29 -28.85 4.63 9.03
N GLY A 30 -28.04 4.03 9.90
CA GLY A 30 -27.35 2.77 9.66
C GLY A 30 -26.83 2.24 10.99
N GLY A 31 -27.35 1.11 11.46
CA GLY A 31 -26.90 0.49 12.70
C GLY A 31 -25.39 0.13 12.65
N PRO A 32 -24.77 -0.15 13.81
CA PRO A 32 -23.36 -0.50 13.87
C PRO A 32 -23.04 -1.70 12.98
N ILE A 33 -21.90 -1.65 12.28
CA ILE A 33 -21.39 -2.73 11.44
C ILE A 33 -21.15 -3.94 12.35
N LYS A 34 -21.99 -4.98 12.23
CA LYS A 34 -21.81 -6.24 12.94
C LYS A 34 -20.86 -7.12 12.15
N VAL A 35 -19.57 -7.03 12.47
CA VAL A 35 -18.59 -8.04 12.10
C VAL A 35 -18.79 -9.20 13.06
N THR A 36 -19.60 -10.20 12.69
CA THR A 36 -19.53 -11.52 13.30
C THR A 36 -18.74 -12.41 12.34
N PRO A 37 -17.41 -12.57 12.55
CA PRO A 37 -16.62 -13.51 11.78
C PRO A 37 -17.02 -14.95 12.18
N PRO A 38 -16.85 -15.95 11.31
CA PRO A 38 -16.63 -17.29 11.79
C PRO A 38 -15.16 -17.36 12.24
N THR A 39 -14.84 -16.91 13.46
CA THR A 39 -13.60 -17.27 14.18
C THR A 39 -13.55 -16.57 15.54
N GLU A 40 -13.43 -17.36 16.60
CA GLU A 40 -12.99 -16.89 17.90
C GLU A 40 -11.53 -16.37 17.77
N GLY A 41 -11.23 -15.20 18.33
CA GLY A 41 -9.84 -14.77 18.58
C GLY A 41 -9.24 -13.68 17.68
N LEU A 42 -9.95 -13.15 16.67
CA LEU A 42 -9.48 -11.98 15.92
C LEU A 42 -9.91 -10.67 16.60
N PRO A 43 -9.07 -9.61 16.55
CA PRO A 43 -9.43 -8.31 17.11
C PRO A 43 -10.62 -7.71 16.35
N SER A 44 -11.43 -6.92 17.07
CA SER A 44 -12.45 -6.11 16.42
C SER A 44 -11.80 -5.11 15.45
N PRO A 45 -12.41 -4.81 14.29
CA PRO A 45 -11.81 -3.87 13.36
C PRO A 45 -11.66 -2.48 13.99
N SER A 46 -10.53 -1.84 13.71
CA SER A 46 -10.24 -0.46 14.09
C SER A 46 -11.20 0.53 13.42
N THR A 47 -11.37 1.70 14.03
CA THR A 47 -12.16 2.81 13.44
C THR A 47 -11.61 3.25 12.09
N GLU A 48 -10.29 3.26 11.91
CA GLU A 48 -9.64 3.64 10.66
C GLU A 48 -9.94 2.65 9.53
N PHE A 49 -9.88 1.33 9.80
CA PHE A 49 -10.30 0.33 8.82
C PHE A 49 -11.78 0.47 8.45
N LEU A 50 -12.66 0.70 9.44
CA LEU A 50 -14.09 0.89 9.18
C LEU A 50 -14.36 2.13 8.32
N ALA A 51 -13.52 3.16 8.41
CA ALA A 51 -13.60 4.36 7.57
C ALA A 51 -13.22 4.10 6.10
N LEU A 52 -12.51 2.99 5.80
CA LEU A 52 -12.19 2.60 4.43
C LEU A 52 -13.34 1.91 3.71
N LEU A 53 -14.27 1.30 4.45
CA LEU A 53 -15.37 0.53 3.88
C LEU A 53 -16.34 1.45 3.10
N PRO A 54 -16.72 1.09 1.86
CA PRO A 54 -17.66 1.90 1.09
C PRO A 54 -19.07 1.83 1.70
N GLU A 55 -19.89 2.85 1.43
CA GLU A 55 -21.25 2.94 1.98
C GLU A 55 -22.12 1.74 1.61
N GLY A 56 -21.96 1.21 0.39
CA GLY A 56 -22.70 0.03 -0.07
C GLY A 56 -22.40 -1.23 0.74
N GLN A 57 -21.33 -1.26 1.53
CA GLN A 57 -20.96 -2.37 2.41
C GLN A 57 -21.58 -2.26 3.82
N ARG A 58 -22.23 -1.13 4.16
CA ARG A 58 -22.90 -0.96 5.47
C ARG A 58 -23.92 -2.06 5.72
N GLY A 59 -23.86 -2.71 6.89
CA GLY A 59 -24.77 -3.79 7.26
C GLY A 59 -24.59 -5.08 6.48
N ALA A 60 -23.54 -5.21 5.64
CA ALA A 60 -23.16 -6.49 5.08
C ALA A 60 -22.66 -7.45 6.17
N THR A 61 -22.77 -8.74 5.91
CA THR A 61 -22.35 -9.84 6.79
C THR A 61 -21.32 -10.70 6.07
N PHE A 62 -20.55 -11.47 6.84
CA PHE A 62 -19.61 -12.44 6.29
C PHE A 62 -20.37 -13.55 5.57
N VAL A 63 -19.85 -13.98 4.41
CA VAL A 63 -20.38 -15.10 3.63
C VAL A 63 -19.43 -16.28 3.53
N GLY A 64 -18.20 -16.14 4.02
CA GLY A 64 -17.17 -17.18 3.95
C GLY A 64 -16.39 -17.13 2.65
N SER A 65 -15.14 -17.61 2.69
CA SER A 65 -14.24 -17.54 1.54
C SER A 65 -14.70 -18.44 0.40
N GLU A 66 -15.37 -19.55 0.71
CA GLU A 66 -15.94 -20.50 -0.24
C GLU A 66 -16.92 -19.80 -1.18
N ARG A 67 -17.73 -18.86 -0.68
CA ARG A 67 -18.66 -18.08 -1.50
C ARG A 67 -17.94 -17.19 -2.51
N CYS A 68 -16.74 -16.70 -2.16
CA CYS A 68 -15.92 -15.93 -3.08
C CYS A 68 -15.40 -16.79 -4.25
N ALA A 69 -15.17 -18.09 -4.01
CA ALA A 69 -14.67 -19.02 -5.03
C ALA A 69 -15.62 -19.17 -6.23
N ASP A 70 -16.93 -19.02 -6.01
CA ASP A 70 -17.96 -19.14 -7.06
C ASP A 70 -17.71 -18.19 -8.24
N CYS A 71 -17.17 -16.99 -7.97
CA CYS A 71 -16.84 -16.00 -9.00
C CYS A 71 -15.32 -15.79 -9.16
N HIS A 72 -14.55 -15.88 -8.07
CA HIS A 72 -13.11 -15.60 -8.05
C HIS A 72 -12.22 -16.85 -8.18
N GLY A 73 -12.82 -18.05 -8.26
CA GLY A 73 -12.14 -19.31 -8.56
C GLY A 73 -12.12 -19.69 -10.05
N GLY A 74 -12.80 -18.92 -10.91
CA GLY A 74 -12.88 -19.16 -12.36
C GLY A 74 -11.69 -18.62 -13.17
N LYS A 75 -11.66 -18.91 -14.48
CA LYS A 75 -10.53 -18.63 -15.39
C LYS A 75 -10.19 -17.13 -15.49
N GLN A 76 -9.19 -16.68 -14.74
CA GLN A 76 -8.35 -15.55 -15.15
C GLN A 76 -7.42 -16.06 -16.26
N ALA A 77 -7.53 -15.51 -17.48
CA ALA A 77 -6.96 -16.16 -18.67
C ALA A 77 -5.43 -16.24 -18.71
N THR A 78 -4.73 -15.39 -17.95
CA THR A 78 -3.27 -15.25 -17.99
C THR A 78 -2.56 -15.60 -16.69
N VAL A 79 -3.30 -15.77 -15.59
CA VAL A 79 -2.75 -16.10 -14.27
C VAL A 79 -3.68 -17.07 -13.54
N GLU A 80 -3.13 -17.83 -12.61
CA GLU A 80 -3.92 -18.67 -11.72
C GLU A 80 -5.03 -17.84 -11.04
N PRO A 81 -6.29 -18.34 -10.99
CA PRO A 81 -7.39 -17.62 -10.37
C PRO A 81 -7.05 -17.16 -8.95
N ILE A 82 -7.47 -15.95 -8.60
CA ILE A 82 -7.10 -15.30 -7.33
C ILE A 82 -7.45 -16.17 -6.12
N TYR A 83 -8.61 -16.85 -6.11
CA TYR A 83 -9.00 -17.74 -5.01
C TYR A 83 -8.04 -18.94 -4.88
N VAL A 84 -7.65 -19.53 -6.02
CA VAL A 84 -6.74 -20.67 -6.07
C VAL A 84 -5.32 -20.26 -5.66
N SER A 85 -4.89 -19.07 -6.07
CA SER A 85 -3.58 -18.53 -5.66
C SER A 85 -3.55 -18.24 -4.15
N TRP A 86 -4.61 -17.61 -3.64
CA TRP A 86 -4.72 -17.21 -2.23
C TRP A 86 -4.78 -18.43 -1.32
N SER A 87 -5.48 -19.49 -1.71
CA SER A 87 -5.64 -20.71 -0.88
C SER A 87 -4.31 -21.40 -0.56
N LYS A 88 -3.24 -21.09 -1.29
CA LYS A 88 -1.87 -21.59 -1.07
C LYS A 88 -1.04 -20.71 -0.12
N THR A 89 -1.54 -19.53 0.24
CA THR A 89 -0.81 -18.56 1.06
C THR A 89 -0.88 -18.91 2.54
N LYS A 90 0.04 -18.33 3.33
CA LYS A 90 -0.01 -18.44 4.80
C LYS A 90 -1.30 -17.86 5.39
N HIS A 91 -1.86 -16.81 4.79
CA HIS A 91 -3.14 -16.24 5.20
C HIS A 91 -4.25 -17.29 5.15
N ALA A 92 -4.37 -18.01 4.02
CA ALA A 92 -5.35 -19.09 3.91
C ALA A 92 -5.14 -20.19 4.94
N THR A 93 -3.90 -20.66 5.13
CA THR A 93 -3.59 -21.69 6.14
C THR A 93 -3.87 -21.25 7.58
N ALA A 94 -3.83 -19.93 7.84
CA ALA A 94 -4.15 -19.33 9.12
C ALA A 94 -5.63 -18.97 9.29
N GLY A 95 -6.49 -19.33 8.32
CA GLY A 95 -7.93 -19.01 8.35
C GLY A 95 -8.27 -17.56 8.00
N VAL A 96 -7.30 -16.77 7.52
CA VAL A 96 -7.50 -15.37 7.09
C VAL A 96 -8.08 -15.35 5.68
N GLY A 97 -9.40 -15.50 5.61
CA GLY A 97 -10.26 -15.39 4.43
C GLY A 97 -10.32 -14.01 3.76
N CYS A 98 -10.91 -13.95 2.56
CA CYS A 98 -11.01 -12.74 1.74
C CYS A 98 -11.62 -11.53 2.49
N GLU A 99 -12.66 -11.79 3.27
CA GLU A 99 -13.44 -10.78 4.00
C GLU A 99 -12.70 -10.19 5.20
N HIS A 100 -11.57 -10.76 5.63
CA HIS A 100 -10.71 -10.14 6.66
C HIS A 100 -9.96 -8.92 6.13
N CYS A 101 -9.70 -8.86 4.82
CA CYS A 101 -9.09 -7.70 4.17
C CYS A 101 -10.14 -6.85 3.44
N HIS A 102 -11.09 -7.49 2.75
CA HIS A 102 -12.11 -6.84 1.93
C HIS A 102 -13.39 -6.47 2.70
N GLY A 103 -13.45 -6.81 3.99
CA GLY A 103 -14.64 -6.66 4.83
C GLY A 103 -15.79 -7.61 4.45
N PRO A 104 -16.95 -7.52 5.12
CA PRO A 104 -18.10 -8.39 4.88
C PRO A 104 -18.65 -8.27 3.45
N GLY A 105 -18.87 -9.40 2.78
CA GLY A 105 -19.15 -9.48 1.35
C GLY A 105 -20.59 -9.81 0.95
N SER A 106 -21.54 -9.95 1.88
CA SER A 106 -22.91 -10.42 1.53
C SER A 106 -23.58 -9.60 0.43
N LYS A 107 -23.56 -8.27 0.55
CA LYS A 107 -24.14 -7.36 -0.45
C LYS A 107 -23.42 -7.43 -1.80
N HIS A 108 -22.10 -7.58 -1.80
CA HIS A 108 -21.33 -7.79 -3.02
C HIS A 108 -21.66 -9.12 -3.69
N SER A 109 -21.83 -10.19 -2.89
CA SER A 109 -22.20 -11.50 -3.42
C SER A 109 -23.59 -11.52 -4.07
N GLU A 110 -24.53 -10.73 -3.56
CA GLU A 110 -25.89 -10.59 -4.11
C GLU A 110 -25.93 -9.70 -5.36
N ALA A 111 -25.18 -8.59 -5.35
CA ALA A 111 -25.15 -7.61 -6.44
C ALA A 111 -23.73 -7.07 -6.64
N PRO A 112 -22.85 -7.75 -7.39
CA PRO A 112 -21.44 -7.37 -7.49
C PRO A 112 -21.22 -5.94 -7.98
N SER A 113 -20.61 -5.12 -7.14
CA SER A 113 -20.17 -3.75 -7.46
C SER A 113 -18.84 -3.44 -6.75
N LYS A 114 -18.12 -2.41 -7.20
CA LYS A 114 -16.96 -1.86 -6.49
C LYS A 114 -17.38 -1.04 -5.26
N ASP A 115 -18.63 -0.57 -5.22
CA ASP A 115 -19.12 0.33 -4.17
C ASP A 115 -19.72 -0.42 -2.96
N ASN A 116 -19.73 -1.76 -2.99
CA ASN A 116 -20.27 -2.60 -1.92
C ASN A 116 -19.28 -3.65 -1.41
N ILE A 117 -18.00 -3.47 -1.69
CA ILE A 117 -16.88 -4.25 -1.14
C ILE A 117 -15.65 -3.34 -1.03
N LEU A 118 -14.85 -3.50 0.02
CA LEU A 118 -13.59 -2.76 0.12
C LEU A 118 -12.66 -3.23 -1.00
N THR A 119 -12.31 -2.31 -1.89
CA THR A 119 -11.46 -2.59 -3.05
C THR A 119 -10.57 -1.38 -3.33
N TYR A 120 -9.90 -1.37 -4.47
CA TYR A 120 -9.08 -0.25 -4.91
C TYR A 120 -9.89 1.07 -4.90
N PRO A 121 -9.32 2.19 -4.41
CA PRO A 121 -7.95 2.35 -3.92
C PRO A 121 -7.76 2.02 -2.44
N ASN A 122 -8.81 2.07 -1.63
CA ASN A 122 -8.71 1.98 -0.17
C ASN A 122 -8.09 0.66 0.33
N ILE A 123 -8.25 -0.44 -0.41
CA ILE A 123 -7.62 -1.73 -0.06
C ILE A 123 -6.08 -1.68 -0.05
N THR A 124 -5.45 -0.66 -0.65
CA THR A 124 -3.98 -0.53 -0.65
C THR A 124 -3.41 0.10 0.62
N ARG A 125 -4.27 0.64 1.51
CA ARG A 125 -3.85 1.30 2.75
C ARG A 125 -3.22 0.30 3.73
N ALA A 126 -2.11 0.68 4.35
CA ALA A 126 -1.40 -0.19 5.31
C ALA A 126 -2.24 -0.58 6.53
N VAL A 127 -3.19 0.26 6.95
CA VAL A 127 -4.10 -0.01 8.08
C VAL A 127 -4.90 -1.30 7.92
N VAL A 128 -5.16 -1.76 6.68
CA VAL A 128 -5.79 -3.06 6.40
C VAL A 128 -4.96 -4.20 7.00
N CYS A 129 -3.64 -4.14 6.84
CA CYS A 129 -2.71 -5.12 7.40
C CYS A 129 -2.48 -4.89 8.90
N GLY A 130 -2.49 -3.64 9.34
CA GLY A 130 -2.35 -3.23 10.74
C GLY A 130 -3.42 -3.77 11.68
N GLN A 131 -4.55 -4.25 11.16
CA GLN A 131 -5.59 -4.93 11.97
C GLN A 131 -5.04 -6.16 12.70
N CYS A 132 -4.02 -6.82 12.14
CA CYS A 132 -3.42 -8.04 12.72
C CYS A 132 -1.89 -7.92 12.86
N HIS A 133 -1.20 -7.26 11.94
CA HIS A 133 0.26 -7.14 11.92
C HIS A 133 0.76 -5.92 12.71
N GLY A 134 0.30 -5.76 13.96
CA GLY A 134 0.54 -4.58 14.80
C GLY A 134 2.01 -4.14 14.87
N PRO A 135 2.96 -4.99 15.32
CA PRO A 135 4.36 -4.57 15.43
C PRO A 135 4.98 -4.10 14.12
N SER A 136 4.70 -4.80 13.02
CA SER A 136 5.20 -4.41 11.68
C SER A 136 4.52 -3.14 11.17
N TYR A 137 3.24 -2.95 11.49
CA TYR A 137 2.50 -1.74 11.17
C TYR A 137 3.03 -0.54 11.96
N ASP A 138 3.34 -0.72 13.24
CA ASP A 138 3.94 0.30 14.10
C ASP A 138 5.34 0.72 13.59
N ASP A 139 6.15 -0.23 13.15
CA ASP A 139 7.45 0.05 12.51
C ASP A 139 7.27 0.81 11.19
N TYR A 140 6.28 0.41 10.38
CA TYR A 140 5.93 1.07 9.13
C TYR A 140 5.48 2.52 9.35
N GLU A 141 4.58 2.76 10.30
CA GLU A 141 4.05 4.10 10.63
C GLU A 141 5.16 5.05 11.11
N ARG A 142 6.21 4.52 11.75
CA ARG A 142 7.39 5.30 12.16
C ARG A 142 8.40 5.58 11.04
N SER A 143 8.20 5.00 9.86
CA SER A 143 9.12 5.12 8.73
C SER A 143 8.63 6.16 7.71
N ALA A 144 9.52 6.68 6.88
CA ALA A 144 9.12 7.59 5.80
C ALA A 144 8.23 6.91 4.72
N HIS A 145 8.00 5.59 4.80
CA HIS A 145 7.12 4.90 3.87
C HIS A 145 5.63 5.20 4.10
N SER A 146 5.24 5.48 5.36
CA SER A 146 3.85 5.85 5.72
C SER A 146 3.50 7.27 5.33
N GLU A 147 4.50 8.12 5.09
CA GLU A 147 4.31 9.53 4.81
C GLU A 147 4.32 9.81 3.30
N MET A 148 3.48 10.74 2.87
CA MET A 148 3.58 11.30 1.52
C MET A 148 4.73 12.31 1.45
N VAL A 149 5.44 12.34 0.32
CA VAL A 149 6.33 13.47 0.01
C VAL A 149 5.48 14.74 -0.09
N GLU A 150 5.79 15.75 0.71
CA GLU A 150 4.97 16.94 0.92
C GLU A 150 4.55 17.61 -0.40
N GLU A 151 5.51 17.85 -1.31
CA GLU A 151 5.24 18.48 -2.60
C GLU A 151 4.32 17.61 -3.48
N LEU A 152 4.42 16.28 -3.37
CA LEU A 152 3.58 15.35 -4.11
C LEU A 152 2.20 15.16 -3.48
N ALA A 153 1.95 15.69 -2.28
CA ALA A 153 0.61 15.78 -1.70
C ALA A 153 -0.12 17.09 -2.09
N ASP A 154 0.60 18.12 -2.56
CA ASP A 154 0.00 19.39 -2.96
C ASP A 154 -0.65 19.31 -4.36
N PRO A 155 -2.00 19.44 -4.48
CA PRO A 155 -2.68 19.40 -5.76
C PRO A 155 -2.29 20.55 -6.69
N ASN A 156 -1.83 21.69 -6.18
CA ASN A 156 -1.38 22.82 -7.02
C ASN A 156 -0.02 22.50 -7.66
N PHE A 157 0.91 21.96 -6.87
CA PHE A 157 2.20 21.51 -7.36
C PHE A 157 2.05 20.39 -8.39
N VAL A 158 1.33 19.32 -8.03
CA VAL A 158 1.09 18.19 -8.93
C VAL A 158 0.31 18.62 -10.17
N GLY A 159 -0.67 19.52 -9.98
CA GLY A 159 -1.51 20.08 -11.04
C GLY A 159 -0.75 20.94 -12.06
N SER A 160 0.42 21.47 -11.71
CA SER A 160 1.23 22.26 -12.65
C SER A 160 1.82 21.41 -13.77
N ASN A 161 2.04 20.11 -13.52
CA ASN A 161 2.43 19.13 -14.53
C ASN A 161 2.09 17.69 -14.09
N PRO A 162 0.83 17.24 -14.20
CA PRO A 162 0.41 15.91 -13.75
C PRO A 162 1.15 14.79 -14.48
N ARG A 163 1.52 15.03 -15.75
CA ARG A 163 2.30 14.08 -16.55
C ARG A 163 3.68 13.84 -15.98
N LEU A 164 4.34 14.87 -15.47
CA LEU A 164 5.61 14.70 -14.81
C LEU A 164 5.41 14.07 -13.43
N TYR A 165 4.62 14.72 -12.57
CA TYR A 165 4.61 14.35 -11.15
C TYR A 165 3.85 13.06 -10.87
N VAL A 166 2.70 12.82 -11.49
CA VAL A 166 1.97 11.57 -11.28
C VAL A 166 2.56 10.45 -12.13
N ALA A 167 2.70 10.65 -13.44
CA ALA A 167 3.10 9.54 -14.31
C ALA A 167 4.54 9.04 -14.05
N VAL A 168 5.39 9.86 -13.43
CA VAL A 168 6.79 9.51 -13.09
C VAL A 168 6.99 9.33 -11.59
N CYS A 169 6.69 10.32 -10.74
CA CYS A 169 7.04 10.28 -9.32
C CYS A 169 6.14 9.34 -8.51
N TYR A 170 4.85 9.22 -8.85
CA TYR A 170 3.92 8.34 -8.13
C TYR A 170 4.21 6.86 -8.37
N ARG A 171 5.10 6.53 -9.32
CA ARG A 171 5.66 5.17 -9.45
C ARG A 171 6.48 4.75 -8.22
N CYS A 172 6.85 5.68 -7.33
CA CYS A 172 7.51 5.38 -6.06
C CYS A 172 6.80 6.05 -4.86
N HIS A 173 6.15 7.19 -5.08
CA HIS A 173 5.60 8.06 -4.03
C HIS A 173 4.07 8.07 -3.93
N SER A 174 3.44 6.97 -4.31
CA SER A 174 2.00 6.76 -4.11
C SER A 174 1.71 5.28 -4.10
N ALA A 175 1.35 4.75 -2.94
CA ALA A 175 0.95 3.35 -2.78
C ALA A 175 -0.15 2.93 -3.79
N PRO A 176 -1.30 3.64 -3.92
CA PRO A 176 -2.34 3.21 -4.84
C PRO A 176 -1.91 3.29 -6.31
N PHE A 177 -1.16 4.33 -6.72
CA PHE A 177 -0.66 4.42 -8.09
C PHE A 177 0.30 3.28 -8.40
N ARG A 178 1.26 3.05 -7.51
CA ARG A 178 2.26 1.99 -7.67
C ARG A 178 1.61 0.63 -7.80
N VAL A 179 0.70 0.29 -6.89
CA VAL A 179 0.05 -1.01 -6.85
C VAL A 179 -0.79 -1.23 -8.11
N GLU A 180 -1.62 -0.27 -8.49
CA GLU A 180 -2.55 -0.43 -9.62
C GLU A 180 -1.84 -0.35 -10.98
N GLN A 181 -0.94 0.62 -11.16
CA GLN A 181 -0.33 0.90 -12.45
C GLN A 181 0.92 0.07 -12.72
N VAL A 182 1.63 -0.39 -11.69
CA VAL A 182 2.93 -1.06 -11.86
C VAL A 182 2.89 -2.48 -11.33
N ASP A 183 2.76 -2.65 -10.00
CA ASP A 183 3.06 -3.92 -9.35
C ASP A 183 2.02 -5.01 -9.67
N ARG A 184 0.74 -4.65 -9.68
CA ARG A 184 -0.33 -5.56 -10.12
C ARG A 184 -0.12 -5.99 -11.56
N LYS A 185 0.20 -5.06 -12.46
CA LYS A 185 0.36 -5.35 -13.89
C LYS A 185 1.56 -6.25 -14.16
N LEU A 186 2.69 -6.00 -13.50
CA LEU A 186 3.85 -6.90 -13.52
C LEU A 186 3.48 -8.30 -13.03
N SER A 187 2.71 -8.39 -11.93
CA SER A 187 2.25 -9.67 -11.37
C SER A 187 1.27 -10.41 -12.29
N LEU A 188 0.65 -9.71 -13.24
CA LEU A 188 -0.21 -10.27 -14.30
C LEU A 188 0.55 -10.58 -15.59
N GLY A 189 1.88 -10.41 -15.61
CA GLY A 189 2.74 -10.72 -16.74
C GLY A 189 2.83 -9.61 -17.79
N LYS A 190 2.32 -8.40 -17.53
CA LYS A 190 2.53 -7.27 -18.45
C LYS A 190 4.01 -6.88 -18.48
N THR A 191 4.50 -6.59 -19.67
CA THR A 191 5.83 -6.06 -19.91
C THR A 191 5.96 -4.62 -19.40
N ARG A 192 7.19 -4.18 -19.16
CA ARG A 192 7.51 -2.80 -18.76
C ARG A 192 7.03 -1.78 -19.78
N ASP A 193 7.06 -2.13 -21.07
CA ASP A 193 6.61 -1.26 -22.16
C ASP A 193 5.10 -1.11 -22.19
N GLU A 194 4.34 -2.20 -21.97
CA GLU A 194 2.89 -2.13 -21.84
C GLU A 194 2.46 -1.30 -20.63
N ILE A 195 3.17 -1.42 -19.50
CA ILE A 195 2.92 -0.62 -18.31
C ILE A 195 3.18 0.86 -18.58
N ASP A 196 4.30 1.19 -19.22
CA ASP A 196 4.64 2.57 -19.55
C ASP A 196 3.62 3.17 -20.53
N ALA A 197 3.22 2.41 -21.56
CA ALA A 197 2.20 2.80 -22.51
C ALA A 197 0.84 3.04 -21.82
N ASP A 198 0.41 2.13 -20.93
CA ASP A 198 -0.83 2.31 -20.17
C ASP A 198 -0.82 3.60 -19.34
N ILE A 199 0.30 3.89 -18.65
CA ILE A 199 0.46 5.11 -17.84
C ILE A 199 0.43 6.36 -18.73
N ASN A 200 1.11 6.32 -19.88
CA ASN A 200 1.12 7.42 -20.84
C ASN A 200 -0.27 7.69 -21.45
N ASN A 201 -1.11 6.66 -21.54
CA ASN A 201 -2.48 6.76 -22.05
C ASN A 201 -3.51 7.32 -21.04
N LEU A 202 -3.19 7.42 -19.75
CA LEU A 202 -4.07 8.05 -18.76
C LEU A 202 -4.36 9.51 -19.14
N SER A 203 -5.55 10.06 -18.87
CA SER A 203 -5.78 11.50 -19.04
C SER A 203 -5.17 12.29 -17.87
N ASN A 204 -5.02 13.61 -17.99
CA ASN A 204 -4.60 14.44 -16.85
C ASN A 204 -5.59 14.33 -15.69
N ASP A 205 -6.89 14.24 -15.97
CA ASP A 205 -7.91 14.04 -14.93
C ASP A 205 -7.74 12.69 -14.22
N ALA A 206 -7.45 11.63 -14.98
CA ALA A 206 -7.19 10.30 -14.41
C ALA A 206 -5.90 10.29 -13.56
N LEU A 207 -4.89 11.07 -13.95
CA LEU A 207 -3.68 11.26 -13.14
C LEU A 207 -3.97 12.04 -11.86
N MET A 208 -4.71 13.14 -11.95
CA MET A 208 -5.06 13.97 -10.80
C MET A 208 -5.95 13.24 -9.79
N ALA A 209 -6.75 12.26 -10.24
CA ALA A 209 -7.54 11.43 -9.34
C ALA A 209 -6.69 10.65 -8.31
N TYR A 210 -5.41 10.39 -8.59
CA TYR A 210 -4.52 9.74 -7.63
C TYR A 210 -4.14 10.63 -6.46
N VAL A 211 -4.14 11.96 -6.61
CA VAL A 211 -3.78 12.90 -5.53
C VAL A 211 -4.72 12.69 -4.34
N ALA A 212 -6.02 12.58 -4.59
CA ALA A 212 -7.03 12.47 -3.54
C ALA A 212 -6.99 11.15 -2.75
N VAL A 213 -6.32 10.11 -3.28
CA VAL A 213 -6.31 8.76 -2.70
C VAL A 213 -4.92 8.33 -2.25
N SER A 214 -3.90 9.14 -2.52
CA SER A 214 -2.51 8.89 -2.12
C SER A 214 -2.27 9.47 -0.73
N HIS A 215 -2.26 8.61 0.26
CA HIS A 215 -2.05 8.98 1.66
C HIS A 215 -0.73 8.48 2.23
N GLU A 216 -0.06 7.60 1.50
CA GLU A 216 1.16 6.89 1.89
C GLU A 216 2.06 6.80 0.65
N THR A 217 3.37 7.06 0.80
CA THR A 217 4.35 6.89 -0.28
C THR A 217 4.33 5.45 -0.79
N THR A 218 4.28 4.48 0.13
CA THR A 218 4.15 3.06 -0.18
C THR A 218 3.38 2.35 0.92
N GLY A 219 2.64 1.30 0.60
CA GLY A 219 1.91 0.48 1.58
C GLY A 219 2.47 -0.95 1.64
N CYS A 220 1.96 -1.76 2.56
CA CYS A 220 2.38 -3.16 2.71
C CYS A 220 2.27 -3.93 1.38
N VAL A 221 1.17 -3.69 0.64
CA VAL A 221 0.88 -4.40 -0.62
C VAL A 221 1.72 -3.94 -1.82
N THR A 222 2.51 -2.87 -1.69
CA THR A 222 3.55 -2.51 -2.67
C THR A 222 4.67 -3.55 -2.67
N CYS A 223 4.99 -4.10 -1.50
CA CYS A 223 6.06 -5.07 -1.34
C CYS A 223 5.54 -6.51 -1.29
N HIS A 224 4.33 -6.71 -0.75
CA HIS A 224 3.73 -8.02 -0.53
C HIS A 224 2.51 -8.26 -1.44
N ASP A 225 2.37 -9.46 -1.97
CA ASP A 225 1.16 -9.91 -2.67
C ASP A 225 0.28 -10.77 -1.74
N PRO A 226 -0.77 -10.22 -1.11
CA PRO A 226 -1.58 -10.98 -0.18
C PRO A 226 -2.34 -12.15 -0.83
N HIS A 227 -2.40 -12.20 -2.16
CA HIS A 227 -3.17 -13.19 -2.90
C HIS A 227 -2.35 -14.36 -3.45
N ARG A 228 -1.02 -14.36 -3.34
CA ARG A 228 -0.22 -15.45 -3.91
C ARG A 228 1.16 -15.60 -3.30
N ASN A 229 1.60 -16.85 -3.22
CA ASN A 229 3.02 -17.14 -3.05
C ASN A 229 3.78 -16.71 -4.31
N THR A 230 4.96 -16.15 -4.12
CA THR A 230 5.90 -15.85 -5.19
C THR A 230 7.15 -16.71 -5.01
N ASP A 231 7.99 -16.79 -6.04
CA ASP A 231 9.29 -17.46 -5.94
C ASP A 231 10.31 -16.65 -5.11
N TYR A 232 9.92 -15.47 -4.63
CA TYR A 232 10.78 -14.54 -3.90
C TYR A 232 10.67 -14.78 -2.39
N LEU A 233 11.75 -15.29 -1.82
CA LEU A 233 11.86 -15.61 -0.40
C LEU A 233 12.64 -14.53 0.35
N THR A 234 12.49 -14.51 1.68
CA THR A 234 13.39 -13.72 2.55
C THR A 234 14.81 -14.30 2.51
N LYS A 235 15.78 -13.58 3.09
CA LYS A 235 17.16 -14.07 3.23
C LYS A 235 17.27 -15.39 4.01
N GLU A 236 16.31 -15.70 4.89
CA GLU A 236 16.20 -16.98 5.60
C GLU A 236 15.43 -18.06 4.82
N GLY A 237 15.10 -17.83 3.55
CA GLY A 237 14.35 -18.77 2.72
C GLY A 237 12.86 -18.89 3.10
N LYS A 238 12.28 -17.88 3.77
CA LYS A 238 10.87 -17.91 4.17
C LYS A 238 9.98 -17.29 3.11
N GLN A 239 8.83 -17.91 2.87
CA GLN A 239 7.76 -17.29 2.09
C GLN A 239 7.16 -16.11 2.86
N ALA A 240 7.30 -14.91 2.29
CA ALA A 240 6.77 -13.64 2.79
C ALA A 240 5.96 -12.89 1.72
N LEU A 241 5.54 -13.58 0.65
CA LEU A 241 4.70 -13.06 -0.43
C LEU A 241 5.35 -11.85 -1.15
N LEU A 242 6.67 -11.79 -1.22
CA LEU A 242 7.37 -10.62 -1.76
C LEU A 242 7.07 -10.47 -3.25
N ARG A 243 6.93 -9.24 -3.75
CA ARG A 243 6.69 -8.98 -5.18
C ARG A 243 7.97 -9.01 -6.02
N ARG A 244 9.14 -8.95 -5.38
CA ARG A 244 10.47 -8.87 -6.00
C ARG A 244 11.50 -9.58 -5.11
N PRO A 245 12.64 -10.00 -5.66
CA PRO A 245 13.71 -10.58 -4.86
C PRO A 245 14.35 -9.54 -3.92
N VAL A 246 14.93 -10.03 -2.83
CA VAL A 246 15.77 -9.25 -1.89
C VAL A 246 17.25 -9.21 -2.30
N GLU A 247 17.58 -9.84 -3.42
CA GLU A 247 18.93 -9.90 -3.97
C GLU A 247 18.89 -9.73 -5.49
N ASN A 248 19.70 -8.82 -6.01
CA ASN A 248 19.99 -8.71 -7.43
C ASN A 248 21.32 -7.97 -7.61
N THR A 249 22.20 -8.45 -8.49
CA THR A 249 23.46 -7.77 -8.80
C THR A 249 23.54 -7.30 -10.25
N ASP A 250 22.52 -7.57 -11.06
CA ASP A 250 22.42 -7.06 -12.42
C ASP A 250 22.04 -5.58 -12.38
N THR A 251 23.00 -4.72 -12.72
CA THR A 251 22.83 -3.28 -12.71
C THR A 251 22.35 -2.70 -14.03
N THR A 252 22.05 -3.53 -15.04
CA THR A 252 21.74 -3.08 -16.41
C THR A 252 20.60 -2.06 -16.44
N ASP A 253 19.55 -2.30 -15.67
CA ASP A 253 18.32 -1.50 -15.62
C ASP A 253 18.43 -0.19 -14.82
N ILE A 254 19.53 -0.01 -14.08
CA ILE A 254 19.81 1.16 -13.25
C ILE A 254 21.15 1.81 -13.62
N ALA A 255 21.70 1.41 -14.76
CA ALA A 255 22.89 2.01 -15.34
C ALA A 255 22.59 3.44 -15.84
N PRO A 256 23.61 4.30 -15.96
CA PRO A 256 23.45 5.64 -16.52
C PRO A 256 22.74 5.65 -17.87
N GLY A 257 21.73 6.52 -18.03
CA GLY A 257 20.99 6.70 -19.29
C GLY A 257 19.78 5.76 -19.47
N THR A 258 19.48 4.91 -18.49
CA THR A 258 18.28 4.06 -18.53
C THR A 258 16.99 4.86 -18.32
N PRO A 259 15.90 4.55 -19.05
CA PRO A 259 14.64 5.30 -18.95
C PRO A 259 13.85 5.00 -17.66
N PRO A 260 12.92 5.89 -17.26
CA PRO A 260 12.00 5.71 -16.11
C PRO A 260 11.40 4.33 -15.93
N LYS A 261 10.91 3.74 -17.03
CA LYS A 261 10.31 2.41 -17.00
C LYS A 261 11.24 1.32 -16.47
N GLN A 262 12.56 1.39 -16.72
CA GLN A 262 13.51 0.38 -16.27
C GLN A 262 13.74 0.47 -14.76
N HIS A 263 14.14 1.65 -14.28
CA HIS A 263 14.50 1.78 -12.87
C HIS A 263 13.30 1.72 -11.93
N THR A 264 12.12 2.22 -12.33
CA THR A 264 10.90 2.10 -11.50
C THR A 264 10.38 0.67 -11.45
N THR A 265 10.83 -0.23 -12.31
CA THR A 265 10.45 -1.65 -12.30
C THR A 265 11.66 -2.55 -12.13
N PHE A 266 12.73 -2.02 -11.55
CA PHE A 266 13.94 -2.77 -11.28
C PHE A 266 13.61 -4.01 -10.44
N ASN A 267 14.24 -5.14 -10.78
CA ASN A 267 13.91 -6.43 -10.19
C ASN A 267 14.64 -6.62 -8.85
N HIS A 268 14.33 -5.76 -7.88
CA HIS A 268 14.81 -5.83 -6.50
C HIS A 268 13.83 -5.07 -5.61
N ILE A 269 13.46 -5.63 -4.46
CA ILE A 269 12.33 -5.12 -3.66
C ILE A 269 12.53 -3.69 -3.16
N CYS A 270 13.72 -3.37 -2.63
CA CYS A 270 14.03 -2.02 -2.15
C CYS A 270 14.42 -1.11 -3.32
N ALA A 271 15.18 -1.68 -4.26
CA ALA A 271 15.81 -0.92 -5.31
C ALA A 271 14.91 -0.73 -6.52
N SER A 272 13.64 -1.13 -6.48
CA SER A 272 12.64 -0.63 -7.43
C SER A 272 12.29 0.84 -7.21
N CYS A 273 12.66 1.40 -6.05
CA CYS A 273 12.47 2.81 -5.69
C CYS A 273 13.78 3.47 -5.21
N HIS A 274 14.63 2.71 -4.49
CA HIS A 274 15.92 3.19 -3.96
C HIS A 274 17.07 2.96 -4.93
N ASN A 275 16.90 3.48 -6.14
CA ASN A 275 17.95 3.54 -7.15
C ASN A 275 18.07 4.96 -7.74
N GLY A 276 19.14 5.16 -8.48
CA GLY A 276 19.43 6.35 -9.25
C GLY A 276 19.45 6.07 -10.74
N ARG A 277 19.27 7.15 -11.51
CA ARG A 277 19.37 7.13 -12.98
C ARG A 277 20.82 7.15 -13.49
N GLY A 278 21.78 7.19 -12.56
CA GLY A 278 23.23 7.29 -12.80
C GLY A 278 23.64 8.65 -13.39
N ALA A 279 24.86 9.10 -13.09
CA ALA A 279 25.46 10.21 -13.85
C ALA A 279 26.23 9.63 -15.05
N ASN A 280 26.05 10.24 -16.22
CA ASN A 280 26.89 10.01 -17.39
C ASN A 280 27.61 11.33 -17.71
N PRO A 281 28.95 11.39 -17.79
CA PRO A 281 29.67 12.63 -18.15
C PRO A 281 29.23 13.24 -19.48
N SER A 282 28.70 12.43 -20.40
CA SER A 282 28.17 12.90 -21.68
C SER A 282 26.72 13.41 -21.60
N ASP A 283 26.14 13.47 -20.40
CA ASP A 283 24.80 13.96 -20.16
C ASP A 283 24.77 15.48 -20.22
N SER A 284 24.10 16.03 -21.23
CA SER A 284 23.96 17.47 -21.40
C SER A 284 23.26 18.14 -20.21
N ALA A 285 22.49 17.41 -19.41
CA ALA A 285 21.90 17.93 -18.17
C ALA A 285 22.97 18.34 -17.14
N LEU A 286 24.14 17.69 -17.12
CA LEU A 286 25.26 18.06 -16.23
C LEU A 286 25.93 19.38 -16.65
N GLU A 287 25.86 19.74 -17.93
CA GLU A 287 26.49 20.94 -18.48
C GLU A 287 25.55 22.16 -18.52
N THR A 288 24.24 21.96 -18.36
CA THR A 288 23.22 23.02 -18.51
C THR A 288 22.99 23.87 -17.27
N GLY A 289 23.76 23.68 -16.19
CA GLY A 289 23.67 24.51 -14.97
C GLY A 289 22.33 24.39 -14.24
N THR A 290 21.47 23.45 -14.61
CA THR A 290 20.31 23.09 -13.80
C THR A 290 20.82 22.37 -12.55
N ALA A 291 20.43 22.85 -11.37
CA ALA A 291 21.01 22.47 -10.08
C ALA A 291 20.78 20.99 -9.66
N ARG A 292 20.33 20.13 -10.57
CA ARG A 292 20.12 18.72 -10.33
C ARG A 292 20.86 17.93 -11.42
N PRO A 293 22.04 17.37 -11.13
CA PRO A 293 22.50 16.18 -11.84
C PRO A 293 21.34 15.19 -11.95
N ASN A 294 21.34 14.24 -12.89
CA ASN A 294 20.32 13.18 -13.03
C ASN A 294 20.18 12.23 -11.79
N MET A 295 20.68 12.66 -10.64
CA MET A 295 20.62 12.09 -9.32
C MET A 295 19.26 12.41 -8.66
N HIS A 296 18.50 11.39 -8.34
CA HIS A 296 17.43 11.45 -7.34
C HIS A 296 18.07 11.35 -5.95
N ASP A 297 17.42 11.81 -4.87
CA ASP A 297 17.98 11.67 -3.51
C ASP A 297 17.97 10.21 -2.98
N SER A 298 17.60 9.24 -3.83
CA SER A 298 17.33 7.85 -3.48
C SER A 298 18.28 6.86 -4.19
N ASN A 299 19.58 7.20 -4.29
CA ASN A 299 20.55 6.40 -5.05
C ASN A 299 21.18 5.25 -4.24
N GLN A 300 20.58 4.81 -3.14
CA GLN A 300 21.21 3.89 -2.18
C GLN A 300 21.68 2.59 -2.84
N PHE A 301 20.90 2.03 -3.76
CA PHE A 301 21.30 0.79 -4.43
C PHE A 301 22.41 0.99 -5.46
N ASN A 302 22.45 2.14 -6.14
CA ASN A 302 23.58 2.48 -7.01
C ASN A 302 24.87 2.58 -6.18
N MET A 303 24.80 3.19 -4.99
CA MET A 303 25.92 3.23 -4.05
C MET A 303 26.30 1.85 -3.54
N LEU A 304 25.31 1.00 -3.22
CA LEU A 304 25.52 -0.39 -2.82
C LEU A 304 26.27 -1.18 -3.90
N MET A 305 25.90 -0.98 -5.16
CA MET A 305 26.52 -1.63 -6.31
C MET A 305 27.78 -0.90 -6.82
N GLY A 306 28.16 0.21 -6.18
CA GLY A 306 29.29 1.06 -6.55
C GLY A 306 29.25 1.57 -7.99
N ILE A 307 28.06 1.94 -8.44
CA ILE A 307 27.78 2.52 -9.77
C ILE A 307 27.21 3.93 -9.64
N GLY A 308 27.25 4.69 -10.73
CA GLY A 308 26.62 6.02 -10.82
C GLY A 308 27.56 7.19 -10.51
N GLY A 309 28.78 6.92 -10.06
CA GLY A 309 29.86 7.92 -9.98
C GLY A 309 30.64 8.06 -11.28
N VAL A 310 31.43 9.13 -11.36
CA VAL A 310 32.35 9.43 -12.48
C VAL A 310 33.74 9.66 -11.90
N GLU A 311 34.76 9.09 -12.54
CA GLU A 311 36.17 9.33 -12.22
C GLU A 311 36.95 9.52 -13.52
N GLY A 312 37.64 10.65 -13.64
CA GLY A 312 38.32 11.02 -14.89
C GLY A 312 37.33 11.19 -16.04
N THR A 313 37.52 10.45 -17.13
CA THR A 313 36.74 10.58 -18.37
C THR A 313 35.52 9.65 -18.45
N GLY A 314 35.21 8.86 -17.41
CA GLY A 314 34.18 7.83 -17.53
C GLY A 314 33.45 7.44 -16.24
N PRO A 315 32.33 6.71 -16.37
CA PRO A 315 31.62 6.14 -15.25
C PRO A 315 32.48 5.14 -14.47
N VAL A 316 32.30 5.10 -13.15
CA VAL A 316 32.95 4.13 -12.27
C VAL A 316 32.00 2.98 -11.97
N VAL A 317 32.54 1.77 -12.01
CA VAL A 317 31.92 0.55 -11.50
C VAL A 317 32.89 -0.11 -10.53
N ARG A 318 32.54 -0.15 -9.25
CA ARG A 318 33.33 -0.82 -8.19
C ARG A 318 32.43 -1.76 -7.41
N ASN A 319 32.90 -2.96 -7.10
CA ASN A 319 32.17 -3.86 -6.21
C ASN A 319 32.39 -3.42 -4.76
N MET A 320 31.30 -3.03 -4.08
CA MET A 320 31.34 -2.72 -2.66
C MET A 320 31.17 -3.99 -1.83
N ALA A 321 31.76 -4.03 -0.63
CA ALA A 321 31.71 -5.20 0.24
C ALA A 321 30.28 -5.64 0.60
N HIS A 322 29.32 -4.71 0.63
CA HIS A 322 27.93 -5.00 0.96
C HIS A 322 27.07 -5.43 -0.25
N ALA A 323 27.56 -5.29 -1.49
CA ALA A 323 26.81 -5.61 -2.70
C ALA A 323 26.38 -7.09 -2.77
N THR A 324 27.12 -7.95 -2.07
CA THR A 324 26.93 -9.42 -2.04
C THR A 324 26.51 -9.94 -0.67
N ALA A 325 26.13 -9.05 0.26
CA ALA A 325 25.59 -9.48 1.55
C ALA A 325 24.25 -10.22 1.34
N PRO A 326 24.02 -11.36 2.03
CA PRO A 326 22.76 -12.08 1.92
C PRO A 326 21.55 -11.20 2.25
N GLY A 327 20.56 -11.15 1.38
CA GLY A 327 19.38 -10.27 1.48
C GLY A 327 19.65 -8.78 1.20
N GLN A 328 20.88 -8.42 0.82
CA GLN A 328 21.32 -7.06 0.52
C GLN A 328 20.79 -6.02 1.53
N CYS A 329 19.86 -5.16 1.11
CA CYS A 329 19.27 -4.12 1.95
C CYS A 329 18.63 -4.69 3.23
N THR A 330 17.93 -5.81 3.12
CA THR A 330 17.22 -6.47 4.23
C THR A 330 18.16 -7.18 5.22
N TYR A 331 19.47 -7.19 4.94
CA TYR A 331 20.43 -7.68 5.91
C TYR A 331 20.49 -6.78 7.14
N CYS A 332 20.45 -5.45 6.93
CA CYS A 332 20.62 -4.42 7.94
C CYS A 332 19.36 -3.60 8.25
N HIS A 333 18.39 -3.56 7.32
CA HIS A 333 17.15 -2.78 7.39
C HIS A 333 15.93 -3.70 7.39
#